data_AF-Q8YTP8-F1
#
_entry.id   AF-Q8YTP8-F1
#
_cell.length_a   1.000
_cell.length_b   1.000
_cell.length_c   1.000
_cell.angle_alpha   90.00
_cell.angle_beta   90.00
_cell.angle_gamma   90.00
#
_symmetry.space_group_name_H-M   'P 1'
#
loop_
_entity.id
_entity.type
_entity.pdbx_description
1 polymer ?
#
loop_
_entity_poly.entity_id
_entity_poly.type
_entity_poly.pdbx_seq_one_letter_code
_entity_poly.pdbx_strand_id
1 'polypeptide(L)' 'MSRQEIEAMFGLSELKQTRVYQEAKEEGKLEGEQEGKQKAKLEAIPKLLALGLTVEQIAQALDLDVTEVQQVAGL' A
#
# COMPACT_ATOMS: atom_id res chain seq x y z
N MET A 1 0.47 -4.01 -30.97
CA MET A 1 -0.47 -4.99 -30.39
C MET A 1 -1.23 -4.32 -29.27
N SER A 2 -2.56 -4.47 -29.23
CA SER A 2 -3.43 -3.92 -28.19
C SER A 2 -3.56 -4.89 -27.02
N ARG A 3 -3.97 -4.39 -25.85
CA ARG A 3 -4.31 -5.23 -24.69
C ARG A 3 -5.37 -6.29 -25.05
N GLN A 4 -6.35 -5.93 -25.88
CA GLN A 4 -7.41 -6.84 -26.31
C GLN A 4 -6.86 -7.98 -27.19
N GLU A 5 -5.93 -7.67 -28.10
CA GLU A 5 -5.25 -8.69 -28.92
C GLU A 5 -4.44 -9.66 -28.05
N ILE A 6 -3.74 -9.15 -27.03
CA ILE A 6 -3.01 -9.98 -26.06
C ILE A 6 -3.97 -10.85 -25.24
N GLU A 7 -5.08 -10.27 -24.75
CA GLU A 7 -6.09 -11.03 -23.98
C GLU A 7 -6.68 -12.18 -24.79
N ALA A 8 -6.95 -11.96 -26.08
CA ALA A 8 -7.45 -12.99 -26.99
C ALA A 8 -6.38 -14.06 -27.30
N MET A 9 -5.14 -13.66 -27.57
CA MET A 9 -4.05 -14.60 -27.92
C MET A 9 -3.69 -15.55 -26.78
N PHE A 10 -3.81 -15.10 -25.52
CA PHE A 10 -3.43 -15.87 -24.34
C PHE A 10 -4.62 -16.46 -23.57
N GLY A 11 -5.85 -16.36 -24.08
CA GLY A 11 -7.04 -16.88 -23.38
C GLY A 11 -7.21 -16.28 -21.98
N LEU A 12 -6.91 -14.99 -21.82
CA LEU A 12 -6.91 -14.34 -20.50
C LEU A 12 -8.31 -14.24 -19.91
N SER A 13 -9.35 -14.34 -20.74
CA SER A 13 -10.75 -14.42 -20.30
C SER A 13 -11.02 -15.70 -19.52
N GLU A 14 -10.53 -16.83 -20.02
CA GLU A 14 -10.62 -18.15 -19.38
C GLU A 14 -9.74 -18.19 -18.13
N LEU A 15 -8.53 -17.65 -18.20
CA LEU A 15 -7.63 -17.53 -17.04
C LEU A 15 -8.30 -16.76 -15.90
N LYS A 16 -9.00 -15.65 -16.18
CA LYS A 16 -9.72 -14.85 -15.18
C LYS A 16 -10.81 -15.63 -14.42
N GLN A 17 -11.35 -16.70 -15.01
CA GLN A 17 -12.35 -17.57 -14.36
C GLN A 17 -11.69 -18.63 -13.47
N THR A 18 -10.39 -18.88 -13.61
CA THR A 18 -9.69 -19.85 -12.78
C THR A 18 -9.61 -19.38 -11.33
N ARG A 19 -9.63 -20.34 -10.41
CA ARG A 19 -9.48 -20.08 -8.98
C ARG A 19 -8.14 -19.41 -8.65
N VAL A 20 -7.05 -19.87 -9.29
CA VAL A 20 -5.71 -19.31 -9.10
C VAL A 20 -5.66 -17.81 -9.44
N TYR A 21 -6.30 -17.40 -10.54
CA TYR A 21 -6.34 -15.97 -10.88
C TYR A 21 -7.14 -15.14 -9.87
N GLN A 22 -8.27 -15.67 -9.39
CA GLN A 22 -9.10 -14.97 -8.41
C GLN A 22 -8.37 -14.82 -7.07
N GLU A 23 -7.71 -15.88 -6.61
CA GLU A 23 -6.86 -15.88 -5.41
C GLU A 23 -5.73 -14.86 -5.56
N ALA A 24 -4.97 -14.90 -6.65
CA ALA A 24 -3.89 -13.92 -6.90
C ALA A 24 -4.39 -12.46 -6.94
N LYS A 25 -5.60 -12.23 -7.47
CA LYS A 25 -6.21 -10.89 -7.49
C LYS A 25 -6.63 -10.45 -6.08
N GLU A 26 -7.12 -11.36 -5.26
CA GLU A 26 -7.50 -11.08 -3.88
C GLU A 26 -6.27 -10.81 -3.00
N GLU A 27 -5.23 -11.63 -3.14
CA GLU A 27 -3.92 -11.41 -2.51
C GLU A 27 -3.36 -10.03 -2.87
N GLY A 28 -3.31 -9.69 -4.17
CA GLY A 28 -2.83 -8.37 -4.61
C GLY A 28 -3.68 -7.20 -4.08
N LYS A 29 -4.98 -7.40 -3.86
CA LYS A 29 -5.83 -6.38 -3.21
C LYS A 29 -5.47 -6.22 -1.74
N LEU A 30 -5.25 -7.32 -1.03
CA LEU A 30 -4.87 -7.31 0.38
C LEU A 30 -3.49 -6.67 0.57
N GLU A 31 -2.52 -7.04 -0.25
CA GLU A 31 -1.18 -6.42 -0.27
C GLU A 31 -1.29 -4.92 -0.54
N GLY A 32 -2.03 -4.52 -1.58
CA GLY A 32 -2.22 -3.11 -1.90
C GLY A 32 -2.92 -2.30 -0.80
N GLU A 33 -3.85 -2.91 -0.06
CA GLU A 33 -4.48 -2.26 1.10
C GLU A 33 -3.48 -2.08 2.26
N GLN A 34 -2.64 -3.08 2.52
CA GLN A 34 -1.61 -2.99 3.56
C GLN A 34 -0.55 -1.93 3.21
N GLU A 35 -0.01 -1.97 1.99
CA GLU A 35 0.96 -0.98 1.52
C GLU A 35 0.36 0.43 1.51
N GLY A 36 -0.90 0.57 1.09
CA GLY A 36 -1.62 1.84 1.08
C GLY A 36 -1.79 2.42 2.49
N LYS A 37 -2.14 1.59 3.48
CA LYS A 37 -2.24 2.00 4.89
C LYS A 37 -0.88 2.45 5.43
N GLN A 38 0.19 1.68 5.18
CA GLN A 38 1.54 2.05 5.64
C GLN A 38 1.99 3.37 5.01
N LYS A 39 1.84 3.52 3.69
CA LYS A 39 2.19 4.74 2.97
C LYS A 39 1.42 5.97 3.50
N ALA A 40 0.12 5.82 3.75
CA ALA A 40 -0.70 6.91 4.29
C ALA A 40 -0.25 7.35 5.70
N LYS A 41 0.14 6.40 6.57
CA LYS A 41 0.72 6.72 7.88
C LYS A 41 2.02 7.53 7.69
N LEU A 42 2.95 7.05 6.86
CA LEU A 42 4.23 7.72 6.65
C LEU A 42 4.07 9.14 6.05
N GLU A 43 3.17 9.30 5.07
CA GLU A 43 2.88 10.60 4.45
C GLU A 43 2.21 11.60 5.40
N ALA A 44 1.57 11.13 6.48
CA ALA A 44 0.96 11.99 7.50
C ALA A 44 2.00 12.62 8.44
N ILE A 45 3.17 11.97 8.65
CA ILE A 45 4.18 12.38 9.63
C ILE A 45 4.60 13.85 9.47
N PRO A 46 4.99 14.36 8.28
CA PRO A 46 5.43 15.75 8.15
C PRO A 46 4.33 16.76 8.50
N LYS A 47 3.07 16.42 8.19
CA LYS A 47 1.92 17.28 8.49
C LYS A 47 1.64 17.31 9.99
N LEU A 48 1.75 16.18 10.67
CA LEU A 48 1.55 16.09 12.12
C LEU A 48 2.67 16.80 12.89
N LEU A 49 3.91 16.72 12.41
CA LEU A 49 5.03 17.51 12.93
C LEU A 49 4.78 19.01 12.77
N ALA A 50 4.29 19.44 11.59
CA ALA A 50 3.93 20.84 11.34
C ALA A 50 2.77 21.34 12.24
N LEU A 51 1.93 20.44 12.74
CA LEU A 51 0.88 20.72 13.74
C LEU A 51 1.41 20.72 15.18
N GLY A 52 2.70 20.49 15.40
CA GLY A 52 3.36 20.56 16.69
C GLY A 52 3.32 19.28 17.52
N LEU A 53 2.92 18.14 16.94
CA LEU A 53 3.00 16.86 17.64
C LEU A 53 4.46 16.39 17.76
N THR A 54 4.79 15.73 18.87
CA THR A 54 6.11 15.11 19.05
C THR A 54 6.22 13.79 18.28
N VAL A 55 7.45 13.34 18.04
CA VAL A 55 7.74 12.06 17.38
C VAL A 55 7.03 10.89 18.10
N GLU A 56 7.05 10.89 19.43
CA GLU A 56 6.44 9.84 20.25
C GLU A 56 4.91 9.85 20.14
N GLN A 57 4.31 11.04 20.11
CA GLN A 57 2.86 11.19 19.92
C GLN A 57 2.43 10.72 18.53
N ILE A 58 3.22 11.02 17.51
CA ILE A 58 2.96 10.57 16.14
C ILE A 58 3.10 9.05 16.02
N ALA A 59 4.16 8.48 16.60
CA ALA A 59 4.39 7.04 16.63
C ALA A 59 3.20 6.32 17.29
N GLN A 60 2.73 6.81 18.43
CA GLN A 60 1.55 6.28 19.11
C GLN A 60 0.27 6.45 18.30
N ALA A 61 0.02 7.64 17.72
CA ALA A 61 -1.22 7.94 17.00
C ALA A 61 -1.35 7.16 15.68
N LEU A 62 -0.22 6.89 15.02
CA LEU A 62 -0.17 6.17 13.76
C LEU A 62 0.12 4.68 13.93
N ASP A 63 0.35 4.20 15.15
CA ASP A 63 0.78 2.82 15.42
C ASP A 63 2.00 2.47 14.54
N LEU A 64 3.07 3.24 14.75
CA LEU A 64 4.38 3.13 14.10
C LEU A 64 5.46 3.05 15.17
N ASP A 65 6.62 2.49 14.81
CA ASP A 65 7.79 2.61 15.66
C ASP A 65 8.34 4.04 15.64
N VAL A 66 8.86 4.49 16.78
CA VAL A 66 9.50 5.81 16.91
C VAL A 66 10.62 6.00 15.88
N THR A 67 11.37 4.93 15.59
CA THR A 67 12.45 4.94 14.60
C THR A 67 11.95 5.16 13.17
N GLU A 68 10.80 4.61 12.80
CA GLU A 68 10.17 4.87 11.50
C GLU A 68 9.78 6.34 11.38
N VAL A 69 9.23 6.91 12.45
CA VAL A 69 8.85 8.33 12.47
C VAL A 69 10.06 9.25 12.36
N GLN A 70 11.16 8.93 13.05
CA GLN A 70 12.43 9.66 12.97
C GLN A 70 13.02 9.65 11.56
N GLN A 71 13.07 8.48 10.93
CA GLN A 71 13.58 8.33 9.56
C GLN A 71 12.83 9.21 8.56
N VAL A 72 11.50 9.26 8.63
CA VAL A 72 10.68 10.12 7.76
C VAL A 72 10.83 11.60 8.11
N ALA A 73 10.99 11.92 9.39
CA ALA A 73 11.22 13.28 9.87
C ALA A 73 12.61 13.84 9.52
N GLY A 74 13.57 12.97 9.15
CA GLY A 74 14.96 13.34 8.93
C GLY A 74 15.73 13.65 10.22
N LEU A 75 15.35 12.98 11.32
CA LEU A 75 15.96 13.07 12.66
C LEU A 75 16.76 11.80 12.96
#